data_AF-B7QGB0-F1
#
_entry.id   AF-B7QGB0-F1
#
_cell.length_a   1.000
_cell.length_b   1.000
_cell.length_c   1.000
_cell.angle_alpha   90.00
_cell.angle_beta   90.00
_cell.angle_gamma   90.00
#
_symmetry.space_group_name_H-M   'P 1'
#
loop_
_entity.id
_entity.type
_entity.pdbx_description
1 polymer ?
#
loop_
_entity_poly.entity_id
_entity_poly.type
_entity_poly.pdbx_seq_one_letter_code
_entity_poly.pdbx_strand_id
1 'polypeptide(L)'
;MALLAHSALRLQAVEVGLGVSCVDVKDTALGRICPPDLARSDHVCPRKALHLRSADGNCNNFERPSSGTAFSSFVRLLPASQSLTLDLNDPHPRATLMLMQWGQFLDHDLSLATLSVSQSGFPPKCCRPLMSFEDVHPACLAIGVSWRDKFYKKFDTTCMEFSRSAPAAKPGCRLGPRDHINQITSFIDASTVYGSTPEETQMLRSFQKGMLRSSEVKGFKPLLPPGTDAEILECQERGRNSKCFLAGNCLLNTNRTFTLRWGFGRDCPPTKYCFLYCFSFCNADGPRSQESRRIVGAEVQHISFGEFLPAVLGESVAQIFGLKLASSGYYRGYDPAESSDISNVFAAAAFRFGHSMVPRSFHRYDKNHRLLLNVEGV
;
A
#
# COMPACT_ATOMS: atom_id res chain seq x y z
N MET A 1 -25.82 -16.87 4.55
CA MET A 1 -26.65 -15.73 5.00
C MET A 1 -27.18 -14.90 3.82
N ALA A 2 -26.35 -14.21 3.02
CA ALA A 2 -26.85 -13.36 1.92
C ALA A 2 -27.65 -14.12 0.84
N LEU A 3 -27.19 -15.31 0.44
CA LEU A 3 -27.92 -16.20 -0.48
C LEU A 3 -29.28 -16.65 0.07
N LEU A 4 -29.33 -17.00 1.36
CA LEU A 4 -30.56 -17.39 2.07
C LEU A 4 -31.54 -16.21 2.25
N ALA A 5 -31.03 -15.01 2.55
CA ALA A 5 -31.86 -13.83 2.76
C ALA A 5 -32.52 -13.33 1.46
N HIS A 6 -31.82 -13.45 0.32
CA HIS A 6 -32.39 -13.09 -0.97
C HIS A 6 -33.38 -14.13 -1.48
N SER A 7 -33.05 -15.43 -1.38
CA SER A 7 -33.89 -16.50 -1.94
C SER A 7 -35.10 -16.87 -1.07
N ALA A 8 -34.99 -16.78 0.27
CA ALA A 8 -36.07 -17.18 1.18
C ALA A 8 -36.90 -16.00 1.72
N LEU A 9 -36.30 -14.81 1.89
CA LEU A 9 -36.95 -13.66 2.53
C LEU A 9 -37.31 -12.53 1.56
N ARG A 10 -36.98 -12.65 0.26
CA ARG A 10 -37.21 -11.64 -0.80
C ARG A 10 -36.70 -10.23 -0.47
N LEU A 11 -35.71 -10.12 0.42
CA LEU A 11 -35.12 -8.83 0.78
C LEU A 11 -34.24 -8.31 -0.38
N GLN A 12 -34.29 -7.00 -0.63
CA GLN A 12 -33.37 -6.32 -1.53
C GLN A 12 -31.94 -6.37 -0.99
N ALA A 13 -30.94 -6.30 -1.87
CA ALA A 13 -29.53 -6.38 -1.46
C ALA A 13 -29.14 -5.33 -0.39
N VAL A 14 -29.77 -4.15 -0.44
CA VAL A 14 -29.59 -3.08 0.55
C VAL A 14 -30.23 -3.44 1.89
N GLU A 15 -31.44 -3.99 1.89
CA GLU A 15 -32.16 -4.43 3.09
C GLU A 15 -31.43 -5.58 3.79
N VAL A 16 -30.88 -6.54 3.02
CA VAL A 16 -30.01 -7.60 3.54
C VAL A 16 -28.75 -6.99 4.15
N GLY A 17 -28.11 -6.03 3.46
CA GLY A 17 -26.89 -5.37 3.96
C GLY A 17 -27.11 -4.63 5.29
N LEU A 18 -28.22 -3.90 5.41
CA LEU A 18 -28.58 -3.16 6.61
C LEU A 18 -29.01 -4.09 7.74
N GLY A 19 -29.92 -5.04 7.49
CA GLY A 19 -30.44 -5.94 8.52
C GLY A 19 -29.38 -6.90 9.08
N VAL A 20 -28.49 -7.42 8.22
CA VAL A 20 -27.40 -8.29 8.64
C VAL A 20 -26.38 -7.54 9.51
N SER A 21 -26.26 -6.22 9.35
CA SER A 21 -25.33 -5.42 10.17
C SER A 21 -25.74 -5.24 11.63
N CYS A 22 -26.99 -5.55 11.96
CA CYS A 22 -27.49 -5.55 13.33
C CYS A 22 -27.22 -6.87 14.09
N VAL A 23 -26.69 -7.89 13.42
CA VAL A 23 -26.42 -9.20 14.03
C VAL A 23 -25.05 -9.19 14.71
N ASP A 24 -25.02 -9.33 16.04
CA ASP A 24 -23.81 -9.55 16.81
C ASP A 24 -23.37 -11.02 16.68
N VAL A 25 -22.09 -11.24 16.40
CA VAL A 25 -21.51 -12.58 16.21
C VAL A 25 -20.40 -12.90 17.21
N LYS A 26 -20.13 -12.02 18.19
CA LYS A 26 -19.03 -12.16 19.15
C LYS A 26 -19.01 -13.52 19.86
N ASP A 27 -20.18 -14.04 20.23
CA ASP A 27 -20.33 -15.32 20.95
C ASP A 27 -20.49 -16.54 20.02
N THR A 28 -20.29 -16.37 18.71
CA THR A 28 -20.43 -17.44 17.71
C THR A 28 -19.07 -17.97 17.26
N ALA A 29 -19.07 -19.07 16.49
CA ALA A 29 -17.86 -19.56 15.81
C ALA A 29 -17.24 -18.50 14.88
N LEU A 30 -18.04 -17.59 14.32
CA LEU A 30 -17.55 -16.46 13.52
C LEU A 30 -16.84 -15.40 14.38
N GLY A 31 -17.31 -15.18 15.62
CA GLY A 31 -16.65 -14.30 16.58
C GLY A 31 -15.25 -14.77 16.96
N ARG A 32 -15.00 -16.09 16.99
CA ARG A 32 -13.68 -16.67 17.27
C ARG A 32 -12.64 -16.43 16.16
N ILE A 33 -13.09 -16.12 14.94
CA ILE A 33 -12.23 -15.82 13.78
C ILE A 33 -11.97 -14.30 13.68
N CYS A 34 -12.70 -13.49 14.46
CA CYS A 34 -12.53 -12.05 14.48
C CYS A 34 -11.19 -11.66 15.13
N PRO A 35 -10.40 -10.77 14.51
CA PRO A 35 -9.15 -10.30 15.10
C PRO A 35 -9.36 -9.78 16.54
N PRO A 36 -8.53 -10.17 17.52
CA PRO A 36 -8.69 -9.80 18.93
C PRO A 36 -8.78 -8.28 19.15
N ASP A 37 -8.06 -7.50 18.35
CA ASP A 37 -7.97 -6.04 18.42
C ASP A 37 -9.25 -5.35 17.91
N LEU A 38 -10.07 -6.04 17.12
CA LEU A 38 -11.41 -5.59 16.70
C LEU A 38 -12.51 -6.04 17.66
N ALA A 39 -12.20 -6.99 18.55
CA ALA A 39 -13.14 -7.60 19.48
C ALA A 39 -13.12 -6.97 20.88
N ARG A 40 -12.01 -6.35 21.31
CA ARG A 40 -11.83 -5.81 22.67
C ARG A 40 -11.75 -4.28 22.69
N SER A 41 -12.59 -3.64 23.51
CA SER A 41 -12.55 -2.19 23.79
C SER A 41 -11.46 -1.77 24.78
N ASP A 42 -10.85 -2.73 25.50
CA ASP A 42 -10.07 -2.44 26.71
C ASP A 42 -8.55 -2.45 26.45
N HIS A 43 -8.11 -2.15 25.22
CA HIS A 43 -6.70 -2.15 24.88
C HIS A 43 -5.98 -0.94 25.51
N VAL A 44 -5.12 -1.20 26.50
CA VAL A 44 -4.33 -0.16 27.16
C VAL A 44 -3.04 0.09 26.37
N CYS A 45 -2.91 1.30 25.82
CA CYS A 45 -1.73 1.69 25.07
C CYS A 45 -0.48 1.81 25.96
N PRO A 46 0.68 1.28 25.51
CA PRO A 46 1.89 1.32 26.30
C PRO A 46 2.47 2.75 26.32
N ARG A 47 3.13 3.15 27.42
CA ARG A 47 3.74 4.50 27.56
C ARG A 47 4.68 4.89 26.42
N LYS A 48 5.36 3.91 25.80
CA LYS A 48 6.25 4.14 24.64
C LYS A 48 5.52 4.77 23.43
N ALA A 49 4.21 4.55 23.30
CA ALA A 49 3.38 5.12 22.24
C ALA A 49 3.31 6.66 22.28
N LEU A 50 3.62 7.27 23.43
CA LEU A 50 3.70 8.74 23.55
C LEU A 50 4.89 9.34 22.79
N HIS A 51 5.89 8.53 22.44
CA HIS A 51 7.13 9.01 21.83
C HIS A 51 7.41 8.37 20.49
N LEU A 52 6.99 7.12 20.28
CA LEU A 52 7.31 6.32 19.12
C LEU A 52 6.05 5.67 18.54
N ARG A 53 5.94 5.70 17.21
CA ARG A 53 4.91 4.96 16.47
C ARG A 53 5.20 3.46 16.58
N SER A 54 4.16 2.65 16.76
CA SER A 54 4.29 1.20 16.59
C SER A 54 4.54 0.86 15.11
N ALA A 55 4.97 -0.37 14.82
CA ALA A 55 5.17 -0.81 13.43
C ALA A 55 3.85 -0.91 12.66
N ASP A 56 2.80 -1.34 13.35
CA ASP A 56 1.45 -1.57 12.83
C ASP A 56 0.52 -0.36 12.93
N GLY A 57 1.00 0.78 13.42
CA GLY A 57 0.19 1.99 13.61
C GLY A 57 -0.74 1.97 14.83
N ASN A 58 -0.81 0.86 15.58
CA ASN A 58 -1.62 0.76 16.80
C ASN A 58 -1.23 1.80 17.85
N CYS A 59 -2.21 2.25 18.62
CA CYS A 59 -2.06 3.28 19.64
C CYS A 59 -1.59 4.64 19.11
N ASN A 60 -1.81 4.92 17.81
CA ASN A 60 -1.72 6.29 17.33
C ASN A 60 -2.80 7.18 17.96
N ASN A 61 -4.02 6.63 18.05
CA ASN A 61 -5.14 7.25 18.74
C ASN A 61 -5.39 6.52 20.08
N PHE A 62 -5.23 7.22 21.21
CA PHE A 62 -5.38 6.62 22.54
C PHE A 62 -6.83 6.31 22.92
N GLU A 63 -7.80 6.97 22.30
CA GLU A 63 -9.23 6.73 22.51
C GLU A 63 -9.74 5.57 21.63
N ARG A 64 -9.12 5.40 20.45
CA ARG A 64 -9.41 4.34 19.47
C ARG A 64 -8.11 3.69 18.97
N PRO A 65 -7.45 2.83 19.78
CA PRO A 65 -6.12 2.30 19.47
C PRO A 65 -5.98 1.64 18.10
N SER A 66 -7.03 0.97 17.63
CA SER A 66 -7.07 0.24 16.35
C SER A 66 -7.38 1.10 15.12
N SER A 67 -7.58 2.42 15.26
CA SER A 67 -7.84 3.28 14.09
C SER A 67 -6.55 3.54 13.30
N GLY A 68 -6.59 3.25 12.01
CA GLY A 68 -5.50 3.42 11.06
C GLY A 68 -4.43 2.33 11.12
N THR A 69 -4.65 1.26 11.88
CA THR A 69 -3.67 0.17 12.01
C THR A 69 -3.58 -0.68 10.76
N ALA A 70 -2.44 -1.32 10.56
CA ALA A 70 -2.29 -2.38 9.58
C ALA A 70 -3.34 -3.48 9.81
N PHE A 71 -3.76 -4.13 8.73
CA PHE A 71 -4.79 -5.18 8.69
C PHE A 71 -6.19 -4.75 9.17
N SER A 72 -6.46 -3.44 9.22
CA SER A 72 -7.79 -2.89 9.48
C SER A 72 -8.64 -2.80 8.21
N SER A 73 -9.94 -2.56 8.36
CA SER A 73 -10.86 -2.36 7.23
C SER A 73 -10.73 -0.95 6.67
N PHE A 74 -10.72 -0.79 5.35
CA PHE A 74 -10.96 0.54 4.75
C PHE A 74 -12.32 1.10 5.18
N VAL A 75 -12.42 2.43 5.32
CA VAL A 75 -13.67 3.12 5.62
C VAL A 75 -14.52 3.28 4.35
N ARG A 76 -15.82 3.07 4.49
CA ARG A 76 -16.80 3.25 3.42
C ARG A 76 -17.52 4.58 3.60
N LEU A 77 -17.31 5.51 2.66
CA LEU A 77 -17.96 6.83 2.66
C LEU A 77 -19.35 6.80 2.01
N LEU A 78 -19.54 6.00 0.94
CA LEU A 78 -20.78 5.90 0.16
C LEU A 78 -21.03 4.46 -0.37
N PRO A 79 -22.26 4.12 -0.80
CA PRO A 79 -22.56 2.89 -1.54
C PRO A 79 -21.79 2.80 -2.86
N ALA A 80 -21.55 1.57 -3.35
CA ALA A 80 -20.70 1.33 -4.52
C ALA A 80 -21.31 1.85 -5.84
N SER A 81 -20.49 2.49 -6.67
CA SER A 81 -20.79 2.90 -8.05
C SER A 81 -19.53 2.77 -8.91
N GLN A 82 -19.68 2.49 -10.20
CA GLN A 82 -18.59 2.31 -11.15
C GLN A 82 -18.66 3.37 -12.26
N SER A 83 -17.51 3.94 -12.63
CA SER A 83 -17.35 4.79 -13.80
C SER A 83 -16.04 4.43 -14.52
N LEU A 84 -16.04 4.50 -15.85
CA LEU A 84 -14.88 4.25 -16.71
C LEU A 84 -14.39 5.58 -17.32
N THR A 85 -13.07 5.76 -17.43
CA THR A 85 -12.44 6.91 -18.08
C THR A 85 -11.65 6.48 -19.33
N LEU A 86 -11.59 7.35 -20.32
CA LEU A 86 -10.79 7.15 -21.54
C LEU A 86 -9.32 7.51 -21.29
N ASP A 87 -8.40 6.74 -21.89
CA ASP A 87 -6.95 6.93 -21.80
C ASP A 87 -6.43 7.74 -23.00
N LEU A 88 -5.65 8.80 -22.73
CA LEU A 88 -4.99 9.65 -23.72
C LEU A 88 -3.52 9.81 -23.34
N ASN A 89 -2.61 9.50 -24.28
CA ASN A 89 -1.17 9.58 -24.06
C ASN A 89 -0.63 10.96 -24.49
N ASP A 90 -0.71 11.93 -23.59
CA ASP A 90 -0.18 13.29 -23.76
C ASP A 90 0.72 13.70 -22.57
N PRO A 91 2.04 13.90 -22.78
CA PRO A 91 2.96 14.26 -21.69
C PRO A 91 2.63 15.63 -21.10
N HIS A 92 2.57 15.71 -19.76
CA HIS A 92 2.32 16.98 -19.10
C HIS A 92 3.52 17.95 -19.24
N PRO A 93 3.33 19.21 -19.68
CA PRO A 93 4.44 20.10 -20.05
C PRO A 93 5.28 20.61 -18.87
N ARG A 94 4.79 20.46 -17.64
CA ARG A 94 5.42 21.04 -16.42
C ARG A 94 5.70 20.04 -15.30
N ALA A 95 5.23 18.80 -15.44
CA ALA A 95 5.40 17.80 -14.39
C ALA A 95 6.57 16.88 -14.74
N THR A 96 7.44 16.62 -13.76
CA THR A 96 8.49 15.62 -13.94
C THR A 96 7.95 14.24 -13.61
N LEU A 97 8.66 13.20 -14.07
CA LEU A 97 8.35 11.81 -13.71
C LEU A 97 8.36 11.58 -12.18
N MET A 98 9.06 12.43 -11.41
CA MET A 98 9.08 12.36 -9.95
C MET A 98 7.69 12.56 -9.34
N LEU A 99 6.81 13.34 -9.97
CA LEU A 99 5.44 13.53 -9.48
C LEU A 99 4.67 12.20 -9.50
N MET A 100 4.75 11.46 -10.61
CA MET A 100 4.18 10.12 -10.71
C MET A 100 4.82 9.18 -9.68
N GLN A 101 6.15 9.18 -9.59
CA GLN A 101 6.87 8.24 -8.73
C GLN A 101 6.61 8.48 -7.24
N TRP A 102 6.50 9.75 -6.82
CA TRP A 102 6.15 10.12 -5.45
C TRP A 102 4.70 9.77 -5.13
N GLY A 103 3.77 9.97 -6.08
CA GLY A 103 2.39 9.53 -5.93
C GLY A 103 2.27 8.02 -5.69
N GLN A 104 3.04 7.22 -6.44
CA GLN A 104 3.11 5.77 -6.23
C GLN A 104 3.73 5.43 -4.86
N PHE A 105 4.80 6.12 -4.45
CA PHE A 105 5.41 5.93 -3.13
C PHE A 105 4.39 6.18 -2.01
N LEU A 106 3.66 7.29 -2.09
CA LEU A 106 2.68 7.69 -1.09
C LEU A 106 1.46 6.75 -1.06
N ASP A 107 1.01 6.26 -2.22
CA ASP A 107 -0.08 5.25 -2.29
C ASP A 107 0.32 3.98 -1.53
N HIS A 108 1.57 3.54 -1.73
CA HIS A 108 2.12 2.34 -1.09
C HIS A 108 2.49 2.53 0.40
N ASP A 109 2.47 3.78 0.90
CA ASP A 109 2.61 4.10 2.34
C ASP A 109 1.25 4.14 3.06
N LEU A 110 0.16 4.29 2.30
CA LEU A 110 -1.19 4.53 2.83
C LEU A 110 -2.16 3.37 2.61
N SER A 111 -2.06 2.67 1.47
CA SER A 111 -3.02 1.62 1.14
C SER A 111 -2.43 0.42 0.40
N LEU A 112 -2.79 -0.78 0.86
CA LEU A 112 -2.52 -2.05 0.19
C LEU A 112 -3.70 -3.00 0.42
N ALA A 113 -4.55 -3.18 -0.59
CA ALA A 113 -5.69 -4.07 -0.48
C ALA A 113 -5.23 -5.55 -0.44
N THR A 114 -5.62 -6.28 0.60
CA THR A 114 -5.29 -7.71 0.72
C THR A 114 -5.93 -8.52 -0.39
N LEU A 115 -5.19 -9.46 -0.99
CA LEU A 115 -5.77 -10.45 -1.92
C LEU A 115 -6.42 -11.62 -1.17
N SER A 116 -7.50 -12.15 -1.74
CA SER A 116 -8.06 -13.42 -1.26
C SER A 116 -7.15 -14.57 -1.67
N VAL A 117 -6.82 -15.46 -0.74
CA VAL A 117 -6.01 -16.66 -0.99
C VAL A 117 -6.85 -17.92 -0.93
N SER A 118 -6.43 -18.95 -1.67
CA SER A 118 -6.99 -20.30 -1.59
C SER A 118 -6.33 -21.11 -0.46
N GLN A 119 -6.74 -22.36 -0.27
CA GLN A 119 -6.16 -23.25 0.75
C GLN A 119 -4.65 -23.48 0.59
N SER A 120 -4.09 -23.26 -0.60
CA SER A 120 -2.66 -23.36 -0.85
C SER A 120 -1.86 -22.11 -0.48
N GLY A 121 -2.51 -21.06 0.06
CA GLY A 121 -1.87 -19.79 0.40
C GLY A 121 -1.65 -18.84 -0.78
N PHE A 122 -2.07 -19.22 -1.99
CA PHE A 122 -1.93 -18.41 -3.21
C PHE A 122 -3.28 -17.91 -3.72
N PRO A 123 -3.32 -16.78 -4.46
CA PRO A 123 -4.54 -16.33 -5.13
C PRO A 123 -5.15 -17.43 -5.99
N PRO A 124 -6.47 -17.62 -5.98
CA PRO A 124 -7.12 -18.65 -6.77
C PRO A 124 -6.93 -18.38 -8.28
N LYS A 125 -6.79 -19.46 -9.06
CA LYS A 125 -6.79 -19.40 -10.52
C LYS A 125 -8.23 -19.31 -11.03
N CYS A 126 -8.56 -18.21 -11.66
CA CYS A 126 -9.92 -17.84 -12.07
C CYS A 126 -10.16 -18.04 -13.56
N CYS A 127 -9.11 -18.01 -14.38
CA CYS A 127 -9.21 -18.41 -15.78
C CYS A 127 -9.11 -19.93 -15.91
N ARG A 128 -10.25 -20.61 -16.00
CA ARG A 128 -10.32 -22.04 -16.32
C ARG A 128 -11.31 -22.28 -17.46
N PRO A 129 -11.03 -23.23 -18.38
CA PRO A 129 -11.76 -23.30 -19.63
C PRO A 129 -13.25 -23.64 -19.47
N LEU A 130 -13.62 -24.56 -18.58
CA LEU A 130 -14.97 -25.08 -18.47
C LEU A 130 -15.12 -25.76 -17.10
N MET A 131 -15.65 -25.06 -16.10
CA MET A 131 -16.10 -25.68 -14.83
C MET A 131 -17.54 -25.26 -14.57
N SER A 132 -18.31 -26.13 -13.92
CA SER A 132 -19.62 -25.75 -13.38
C SER A 132 -19.44 -24.60 -12.39
N PHE A 133 -20.47 -23.79 -12.21
CA PHE A 133 -20.45 -22.64 -11.29
C PHE A 133 -20.06 -23.00 -9.84
N GLU A 134 -20.16 -24.29 -9.47
CA GLU A 134 -19.90 -24.83 -8.13
C GLU A 134 -18.41 -25.05 -7.84
N ASP A 135 -17.55 -25.19 -8.86
CA ASP A 135 -16.11 -25.42 -8.69
C ASP A 135 -15.26 -24.13 -8.73
N VAL A 136 -15.88 -22.98 -8.94
CA VAL A 136 -15.19 -21.69 -9.00
C VAL A 136 -15.03 -21.12 -7.59
N HIS A 137 -13.79 -20.82 -7.21
CA HIS A 137 -13.51 -20.24 -5.91
C HIS A 137 -14.32 -18.93 -5.72
N PRO A 138 -14.99 -18.70 -4.57
CA PRO A 138 -15.88 -17.54 -4.36
C PRO A 138 -15.23 -16.15 -4.51
N ALA A 139 -13.90 -16.13 -4.48
CA ALA A 139 -13.12 -14.91 -4.71
C ALA A 139 -12.81 -14.64 -6.20
N CYS A 140 -13.14 -15.53 -7.12
CA CYS A 140 -12.87 -15.31 -8.53
C CYS A 140 -13.82 -14.29 -9.16
N LEU A 141 -13.26 -13.36 -9.93
CA LEU A 141 -13.99 -12.39 -10.73
C LEU A 141 -13.21 -12.16 -12.04
N ALA A 142 -12.97 -13.25 -12.77
CA ALA A 142 -12.21 -13.23 -14.01
C ALA A 142 -12.75 -12.19 -15.00
N ILE A 143 -11.84 -11.52 -15.70
CA ILE A 143 -12.20 -10.52 -16.71
C ILE A 143 -12.25 -11.22 -18.07
N GLY A 144 -13.45 -11.38 -18.62
CA GLY A 144 -13.63 -11.96 -19.95
C GLY A 144 -13.03 -11.07 -21.04
N VAL A 145 -12.19 -11.65 -21.89
CA VAL A 145 -11.59 -10.96 -23.02
C VAL A 145 -12.40 -11.24 -24.27
N SER A 146 -12.81 -10.18 -24.97
CA SER A 146 -13.56 -10.34 -26.21
C SER A 146 -12.70 -11.01 -27.29
N TRP A 147 -13.27 -11.96 -28.02
CA TRP A 147 -12.64 -12.54 -29.22
C TRP A 147 -12.36 -11.49 -30.32
N ARG A 148 -12.98 -10.30 -30.23
CA ARG A 148 -12.75 -9.16 -31.13
C ARG A 148 -11.63 -8.23 -30.65
N ASP A 149 -11.04 -8.49 -29.48
CA ASP A 149 -9.94 -7.69 -28.96
C ASP A 149 -8.72 -7.80 -29.89
N LYS A 150 -8.26 -6.68 -30.44
CA LYS A 150 -7.19 -6.65 -31.46
C LYS A 150 -5.83 -7.04 -30.89
N PHE A 151 -5.61 -6.83 -29.59
CA PHE A 151 -4.37 -7.16 -28.92
C PHE A 151 -4.38 -8.63 -28.49
N TYR A 152 -5.37 -9.03 -27.69
CA TYR A 152 -5.41 -10.35 -27.07
C TYR A 152 -5.77 -11.49 -28.03
N LYS A 153 -6.44 -11.20 -29.15
CA LYS A 153 -6.70 -12.20 -30.20
C LYS A 153 -5.41 -12.84 -30.74
N LYS A 154 -4.29 -12.11 -30.72
CA LYS A 154 -2.99 -12.63 -31.22
C LYS A 154 -2.36 -13.66 -30.27
N PHE A 155 -2.86 -13.76 -29.05
CA PHE A 155 -2.33 -14.62 -27.99
C PHE A 155 -3.34 -15.67 -27.52
N ASP A 156 -4.42 -15.89 -28.28
CA ASP A 156 -5.53 -16.79 -27.94
C ASP A 156 -6.06 -16.61 -26.50
N THR A 157 -5.99 -15.38 -25.99
CA THR A 157 -6.36 -15.05 -24.61
C THR A 157 -7.83 -14.63 -24.56
N THR A 158 -8.65 -15.45 -23.88
CA THR A 158 -10.10 -15.21 -23.70
C THR A 158 -10.46 -14.80 -22.27
N CYS A 159 -9.50 -14.81 -21.36
CA CYS A 159 -9.70 -14.54 -19.94
C CYS A 159 -8.44 -13.91 -19.33
N MET A 160 -8.62 -12.89 -18.50
CA MET A 160 -7.58 -12.36 -17.62
C MET A 160 -7.85 -12.74 -16.16
N GLU A 161 -6.80 -13.22 -15.50
CA GLU A 161 -6.85 -13.63 -14.09
C GLU A 161 -7.21 -12.43 -13.21
N PHE A 162 -8.28 -12.56 -12.43
CA PHE A 162 -8.66 -11.54 -11.47
C PHE A 162 -9.33 -12.17 -10.25
N SER A 163 -8.73 -11.90 -9.09
CA SER A 163 -9.20 -12.34 -7.79
C SER A 163 -9.65 -11.13 -6.97
N ARG A 164 -10.78 -11.27 -6.29
CA ARG A 164 -11.32 -10.23 -5.39
C ARG A 164 -10.40 -10.05 -4.18
N SER A 165 -10.25 -8.81 -3.74
CA SER A 165 -9.57 -8.49 -2.47
C SER A 165 -10.25 -9.16 -1.28
N ALA A 166 -9.50 -9.60 -0.28
CA ALA A 166 -10.01 -10.30 0.90
C ALA A 166 -11.06 -9.47 1.65
N PRO A 167 -12.12 -10.11 2.17
CA PRO A 167 -13.11 -9.42 2.97
C PRO A 167 -12.53 -9.03 4.33
N ALA A 168 -12.81 -7.82 4.80
CA ALA A 168 -12.46 -7.37 6.15
C ALA A 168 -13.56 -7.70 7.17
N ALA A 169 -13.13 -7.98 8.41
CA ALA A 169 -14.02 -7.97 9.56
C ALA A 169 -14.35 -6.51 9.94
N LYS A 170 -15.61 -6.24 10.27
CA LYS A 170 -16.02 -4.92 10.77
C LYS A 170 -15.69 -4.77 12.26
N PRO A 171 -15.50 -3.54 12.77
CA PRO A 171 -15.35 -3.29 14.20
C PRO A 171 -16.49 -3.93 15.01
N GLY A 172 -16.16 -4.55 16.14
CA GLY A 172 -17.12 -5.31 16.96
C GLY A 172 -17.63 -6.58 16.28
N CYS A 173 -16.96 -7.05 15.23
CA CYS A 173 -17.22 -8.29 14.49
C CYS A 173 -18.59 -8.36 13.81
N ARG A 174 -19.29 -7.23 13.65
CA ARG A 174 -20.64 -7.21 13.07
C ARG A 174 -20.62 -7.69 11.61
N LEU A 175 -21.68 -8.37 11.20
CA LEU A 175 -21.86 -8.71 9.79
C LEU A 175 -22.21 -7.45 8.97
N GLY A 176 -22.31 -7.58 7.65
CA GLY A 176 -22.78 -6.51 6.77
C GLY A 176 -22.14 -6.56 5.38
N PRO A 177 -22.22 -5.48 4.59
CA PRO A 177 -21.61 -5.44 3.26
C PRO A 177 -20.10 -5.69 3.33
N ARG A 178 -19.57 -6.39 2.32
CA ARG A 178 -18.15 -6.71 2.20
C ARG A 178 -17.31 -5.43 2.15
N ASP A 179 -16.46 -5.24 3.14
CA ASP A 179 -15.35 -4.28 3.10
C ASP A 179 -14.04 -5.03 2.84
N HIS A 180 -12.93 -4.29 2.64
CA HIS A 180 -11.64 -4.88 2.28
C HIS A 180 -10.57 -4.44 3.27
N ILE A 181 -9.58 -5.32 3.45
CA ILE A 181 -8.51 -5.14 4.42
C ILE A 181 -7.42 -4.27 3.81
N ASN A 182 -7.01 -3.21 4.52
CA ASN A 182 -5.75 -2.53 4.30
C ASN A 182 -4.63 -3.30 5.00
N GLN A 183 -3.67 -3.87 4.27
CA GLN A 183 -2.55 -4.62 4.87
C GLN A 183 -1.56 -3.74 5.60
N ILE A 184 -1.52 -2.45 5.28
CA ILE A 184 -0.53 -1.51 5.78
C ILE A 184 -1.18 -0.43 6.63
N THR A 185 -0.35 0.35 7.32
CA THR A 185 -0.79 1.50 8.11
C THR A 185 -1.54 2.51 7.24
N SER A 186 -2.50 3.23 7.83
CA SER A 186 -3.20 4.33 7.15
C SER A 186 -2.48 5.68 7.32
N PHE A 187 -1.28 5.69 7.89
CA PHE A 187 -0.52 6.88 8.22
C PHE A 187 0.61 7.09 7.21
N ILE A 188 0.96 8.35 6.94
CA ILE A 188 2.22 8.68 6.26
C ILE A 188 3.35 8.52 7.28
N ASP A 189 3.92 7.32 7.39
CA ASP A 189 4.91 6.97 8.42
C ASP A 189 6.11 6.19 7.88
N ALA A 190 6.28 6.18 6.55
CA ALA A 190 7.33 5.47 5.84
C ALA A 190 7.28 3.95 6.05
N SER A 191 6.08 3.38 6.20
CA SER A 191 5.84 1.94 6.22
C SER A 191 6.36 1.25 4.94
N THR A 192 6.41 1.95 3.81
CA THR A 192 7.06 1.49 2.57
C THR A 192 8.54 1.12 2.79
N VAL A 193 9.21 1.81 3.71
CA VAL A 193 10.62 1.61 4.06
C VAL A 193 10.78 0.64 5.23
N TYR A 194 9.96 0.81 6.27
CA TYR A 194 10.15 0.14 7.56
C TYR A 194 9.27 -1.09 7.79
N GLY A 195 8.30 -1.36 6.92
CA GLY A 195 7.29 -2.41 7.10
C GLY A 195 6.09 -1.92 7.89
N SER A 196 5.01 -2.71 7.85
CA SER A 196 3.75 -2.45 8.58
C SER A 196 3.51 -3.44 9.72
N THR A 197 4.43 -4.38 9.95
CA THR A 197 4.38 -5.32 11.07
C THR A 197 5.68 -5.30 11.88
N PRO A 198 5.62 -5.68 13.18
CA PRO A 198 6.83 -5.90 13.98
C PRO A 198 7.79 -6.92 13.36
N GLU A 199 7.26 -7.94 12.69
CA GLU A 199 8.01 -9.01 12.03
C GLU A 199 8.77 -8.48 10.81
N GLU A 200 8.09 -7.76 9.90
CA GLU A 200 8.73 -7.10 8.75
C GLU A 200 9.78 -6.09 9.21
N THR A 201 9.44 -5.26 10.20
CA THR A 201 10.37 -4.26 10.75
C THR A 201 11.64 -4.92 11.29
N GLN A 202 11.52 -6.07 11.96
CA GLN A 202 12.67 -6.82 12.45
C GLN A 202 13.46 -7.45 11.31
N MET A 203 12.77 -8.03 10.32
CA MET A 203 13.40 -8.68 9.18
C MET A 203 14.25 -7.71 8.33
N LEU A 204 13.83 -6.44 8.25
CA LEU A 204 14.51 -5.39 7.49
C LEU A 204 15.72 -4.79 8.22
N ARG A 205 15.88 -5.01 9.53
CA ARG A 205 16.96 -4.42 10.33
C ARG A 205 18.24 -5.23 10.23
N SER A 206 19.38 -4.55 10.13
CA SER A 206 20.70 -5.19 10.22
C SER A 206 21.09 -5.50 11.67
N PHE A 207 20.41 -4.85 12.63
CA PHE A 207 20.77 -4.84 14.05
C PHE A 207 22.20 -4.35 14.33
N GLN A 208 22.76 -3.59 13.38
CA GLN A 208 24.08 -2.98 13.50
C GLN A 208 23.94 -1.47 13.34
N LYS A 209 24.30 -0.72 14.39
CA LYS A 209 24.29 0.76 14.39
C LYS A 209 22.93 1.36 14.01
N GLY A 210 21.83 0.67 14.27
CA GLY A 210 20.47 1.10 13.93
C GLY A 210 20.14 1.07 12.44
N MET A 211 20.96 0.43 11.60
CA MET A 211 20.80 0.41 10.15
C MET A 211 19.76 -0.62 9.68
N LEU A 212 19.24 -0.39 8.48
CA LEU A 212 18.53 -1.41 7.70
C LEU A 212 19.53 -2.33 7.00
N ARG A 213 19.08 -3.54 6.66
CA ARG A 213 19.84 -4.48 5.83
C ARG A 213 20.04 -3.87 4.44
N SER A 214 21.17 -4.18 3.84
CA SER A 214 21.53 -3.75 2.50
C SER A 214 22.46 -4.78 1.86
N SER A 215 22.67 -4.66 0.55
CA SER A 215 23.61 -5.47 -0.22
C SER A 215 24.62 -4.58 -0.91
N GLU A 216 25.89 -4.92 -0.75
CA GLU A 216 27.01 -4.21 -1.39
C GLU A 216 27.23 -4.79 -2.79
N VAL A 217 27.17 -3.94 -3.82
CA VAL A 217 27.44 -4.34 -5.21
C VAL A 217 28.55 -3.44 -5.75
N LYS A 218 29.62 -4.05 -6.27
CA LYS A 218 30.80 -3.32 -6.75
C LYS A 218 30.42 -2.30 -7.81
N GLY A 219 30.79 -1.03 -7.59
CA GLY A 219 30.51 0.07 -8.50
C GLY A 219 29.15 0.75 -8.28
N PHE A 220 28.37 0.30 -7.29
CA PHE A 220 27.08 0.89 -6.92
C PHE A 220 27.09 1.33 -5.45
N LYS A 221 26.17 2.22 -5.10
CA LYS A 221 25.80 2.46 -3.70
C LYS A 221 25.10 1.21 -3.14
N PRO A 222 25.11 1.00 -1.81
CA PRO A 222 24.37 -0.12 -1.23
C PRO A 222 22.93 -0.16 -1.73
N LEU A 223 22.51 -1.36 -2.10
CA LEU A 223 21.17 -1.64 -2.62
C LEU A 223 20.33 -2.27 -1.51
N LEU A 224 19.03 -2.35 -1.75
CA LEU A 224 18.15 -3.17 -0.93
C LEU A 224 18.67 -4.63 -0.90
N PRO A 225 18.46 -5.36 0.21
CA PRO A 225 18.85 -6.76 0.29
C PRO A 225 17.97 -7.61 -0.65
N PRO A 226 18.47 -8.73 -1.19
CA PRO A 226 17.63 -9.66 -1.93
C PRO A 226 16.59 -10.32 -0.99
N GLY A 227 15.40 -10.55 -1.52
CA GLY A 227 14.35 -11.34 -0.90
C GLY A 227 14.70 -12.82 -0.80
N THR A 228 13.85 -13.56 -0.08
CA THR A 228 14.03 -15.01 0.07
C THR A 228 13.57 -15.77 -1.19
N ASP A 229 14.08 -16.99 -1.40
CA ASP A 229 13.70 -17.85 -2.53
C ASP A 229 12.23 -18.25 -2.54
N ALA A 230 11.55 -18.12 -1.40
CA ALA A 230 10.15 -18.46 -1.22
C ALA A 230 9.19 -17.34 -1.65
N GLU A 231 9.67 -16.09 -1.80
CA GLU A 231 8.75 -14.96 -1.69
C GLU A 231 8.19 -14.43 -3.00
N ILE A 232 8.91 -14.39 -4.12
CA ILE A 232 8.34 -13.70 -5.30
C ILE A 232 8.86 -14.26 -6.63
N LEU A 233 8.04 -15.06 -7.32
CA LEU A 233 8.28 -15.54 -8.70
C LEU A 233 8.29 -14.38 -9.73
N GLU A 234 7.79 -13.20 -9.36
CA GLU A 234 7.57 -12.05 -10.26
C GLU A 234 8.87 -11.41 -10.77
N CYS A 235 9.97 -11.49 -10.00
CA CYS A 235 11.29 -10.97 -10.45
C CYS A 235 12.20 -12.04 -11.06
N GLN A 236 11.73 -13.29 -11.20
CA GLN A 236 12.51 -14.32 -11.86
C GLN A 236 12.43 -14.14 -13.38
N GLU A 237 13.46 -13.55 -13.99
CA GLU A 237 13.59 -13.53 -15.45
C GLU A 237 13.99 -14.93 -15.95
N ARG A 238 13.41 -15.40 -17.06
CA ARG A 238 13.80 -16.67 -17.69
C ARG A 238 15.31 -16.66 -17.98
N GLY A 239 16.07 -17.55 -17.33
CA GLY A 239 17.51 -17.72 -17.55
C GLY A 239 18.42 -16.87 -16.67
N ARG A 240 17.89 -16.05 -15.74
CA ARG A 240 18.68 -15.35 -14.73
C ARG A 240 18.17 -15.69 -13.33
N ASN A 241 19.10 -15.97 -12.42
CA ASN A 241 18.77 -16.22 -11.01
C ASN A 241 18.52 -14.89 -10.27
N SER A 242 17.62 -14.06 -10.78
CA SER A 242 17.27 -12.76 -10.23
C SER A 242 16.24 -12.90 -9.11
N LYS A 243 16.51 -12.25 -7.97
CA LYS A 243 15.60 -12.17 -6.82
C LYS A 243 15.02 -10.77 -6.72
N CYS A 244 13.77 -10.66 -6.29
CA CYS A 244 13.22 -9.36 -5.89
C CYS A 244 14.01 -8.78 -4.72
N PHE A 245 13.92 -7.46 -4.52
CA PHE A 245 14.44 -6.81 -3.32
C PHE A 245 13.48 -6.98 -2.15
N LEU A 246 14.04 -7.20 -0.97
CA LEU A 246 13.35 -7.17 0.31
C LEU A 246 13.22 -5.71 0.78
N ALA A 247 11.99 -5.29 1.07
CA ALA A 247 11.67 -3.94 1.53
C ALA A 247 10.38 -3.93 2.37
N GLY A 248 10.03 -2.78 2.95
CA GLY A 248 8.83 -2.63 3.80
C GLY A 248 7.49 -2.81 3.07
N ASN A 249 7.48 -2.69 1.74
CA ASN A 249 6.32 -2.99 0.91
C ASN A 249 6.79 -3.79 -0.32
N CYS A 250 6.13 -4.93 -0.60
CA CYS A 250 6.46 -5.82 -1.71
C CYS A 250 6.33 -5.13 -3.09
N LEU A 251 5.45 -4.13 -3.21
CA LEU A 251 5.20 -3.38 -4.44
C LEU A 251 6.39 -2.49 -4.85
N LEU A 252 7.44 -2.38 -4.03
CA LEU A 252 8.70 -1.74 -4.40
C LEU A 252 9.40 -2.38 -5.61
N ASN A 253 9.04 -3.62 -5.94
CA ASN A 253 9.59 -4.35 -7.09
C ASN A 253 8.77 -4.19 -8.38
N THR A 254 7.63 -3.49 -8.36
CA THR A 254 6.68 -3.42 -9.50
C THR A 254 7.24 -2.74 -10.74
N ASN A 255 8.14 -1.78 -10.58
CA ASN A 255 8.88 -1.19 -11.70
C ASN A 255 10.29 -0.80 -11.28
N ARG A 256 11.23 -0.92 -12.24
CA ARG A 256 12.66 -0.67 -12.00
C ARG A 256 12.95 0.76 -11.54
N THR A 257 12.16 1.75 -11.94
CA THR A 257 12.34 3.15 -11.52
C THR A 257 12.02 3.39 -10.06
N PHE A 258 11.00 2.70 -9.55
CA PHE A 258 10.64 2.75 -8.14
C PHE A 258 11.75 2.10 -7.32
N THR A 259 12.17 0.88 -7.68
CA THR A 259 13.24 0.16 -6.96
C THR A 259 14.59 0.90 -6.94
N LEU A 260 15.02 1.46 -8.07
CA LEU A 260 16.35 2.08 -8.21
C LEU A 260 16.46 3.44 -7.50
N ARG A 261 15.35 4.14 -7.26
CA ARG A 261 15.36 5.45 -6.61
C ARG A 261 15.57 5.35 -5.09
N TRP A 262 15.19 4.23 -4.49
CA TRP A 262 15.18 4.03 -3.04
C TRP A 262 16.34 3.17 -2.51
N GLY A 263 17.37 2.93 -3.34
CA GLY A 263 18.61 2.28 -2.89
C GLY A 263 19.34 3.12 -1.84
N PHE A 264 19.43 2.59 -0.62
CA PHE A 264 20.00 3.26 0.54
C PHE A 264 21.54 3.29 0.49
N GLY A 265 22.11 4.42 0.08
CA GLY A 265 23.55 4.61 -0.07
C GLY A 265 24.26 5.24 1.15
N ARG A 266 25.53 4.86 1.35
CA ARG A 266 26.27 5.01 2.62
C ARG A 266 27.04 6.30 2.86
N ASP A 267 27.16 7.25 1.93
CA ASP A 267 28.02 8.43 2.13
C ASP A 267 27.42 9.73 1.57
N CYS A 268 27.45 10.79 2.38
CA CYS A 268 26.97 12.14 2.09
C CYS A 268 28.13 13.16 2.21
N PRO A 269 28.47 13.92 1.15
CA PRO A 269 29.00 15.28 1.25
C PRO A 269 28.01 16.33 0.68
N PRO A 270 28.21 17.63 0.98
CA PRO A 270 27.15 18.56 1.38
C PRO A 270 26.50 19.26 0.19
N THR A 271 25.60 18.61 -0.52
CA THR A 271 24.65 19.32 -1.37
C THR A 271 23.44 18.45 -1.57
N LYS A 272 22.39 18.75 -0.79
CA LYS A 272 20.94 18.56 -1.01
C LYS A 272 20.50 17.19 -1.58
N TYR A 273 19.45 16.59 -1.04
CA TYR A 273 18.83 15.33 -1.52
C TYR A 273 19.43 14.01 -0.99
N CYS A 274 19.76 13.92 0.31
CA CYS A 274 20.02 12.65 1.01
C CYS A 274 18.80 12.26 1.87
N PHE A 275 17.72 11.83 1.23
CA PHE A 275 16.37 11.78 1.81
C PHE A 275 16.05 10.63 2.77
N LEU A 276 16.99 9.73 3.07
CA LEU A 276 16.64 8.50 3.81
C LEU A 276 17.74 7.95 4.75
N TYR A 277 18.91 8.60 4.83
CA TYR A 277 20.08 8.02 5.53
C TYR A 277 20.84 9.00 6.43
N CYS A 278 20.45 10.28 6.50
CA CYS A 278 21.33 11.32 7.03
C CYS A 278 21.43 11.40 8.58
N PHE A 279 20.85 10.46 9.34
CA PHE A 279 20.86 10.53 10.81
C PHE A 279 21.35 9.25 11.53
N SER A 280 22.34 8.55 10.97
CA SER A 280 22.94 7.36 11.60
C SER A 280 24.34 7.58 12.21
N PHE A 281 24.70 8.82 12.60
CA PHE A 281 25.92 9.07 13.37
C PHE A 281 25.59 9.29 14.85
N CYS A 282 25.59 8.20 15.62
CA CYS A 282 26.01 8.11 17.03
C CYS A 282 25.81 6.64 17.51
N ASN A 283 26.66 6.13 18.41
CA ASN A 283 26.79 4.70 18.76
C ASN A 283 25.74 4.18 19.77
N ALA A 284 25.02 3.09 19.44
CA ALA A 284 24.10 2.24 20.26
C ALA A 284 22.85 1.77 19.46
N ASP A 285 22.59 0.45 19.49
CA ASP A 285 21.47 -0.23 18.83
C ASP A 285 20.20 -0.21 19.71
N GLY A 286 19.08 0.25 19.14
CA GLY A 286 17.78 0.32 19.83
C GLY A 286 17.07 1.66 19.58
N PRO A 287 17.25 2.68 20.45
CA PRO A 287 16.52 3.95 20.36
C PRO A 287 16.67 4.69 19.01
N ARG A 288 17.83 4.56 18.33
CA ARG A 288 18.12 5.32 17.10
C ARG A 288 17.39 4.84 15.85
N SER A 289 17.10 3.54 15.73
CA SER A 289 16.36 3.05 14.55
C SER A 289 14.95 3.63 14.51
N GLN A 290 14.33 3.81 15.69
CA GLN A 290 13.01 4.41 15.81
C GLN A 290 13.05 5.93 15.64
N GLU A 291 14.11 6.61 16.08
CA GLU A 291 14.29 8.04 15.82
C GLU A 291 14.55 8.32 14.34
N SER A 292 15.38 7.51 13.66
CA SER A 292 15.56 7.59 12.20
C SER A 292 14.24 7.39 11.48
N ARG A 293 13.43 6.38 11.86
CA ARG A 293 12.08 6.17 11.31
C ARG A 293 11.20 7.39 11.51
N ARG A 294 11.24 8.02 12.69
CA ARG A 294 10.46 9.22 12.98
C ARG A 294 10.84 10.40 12.07
N ILE A 295 12.14 10.62 11.86
CA ILE A 295 12.64 11.70 10.99
C ILE A 295 12.24 11.44 9.54
N VAL A 296 12.47 10.23 9.04
CA VAL A 296 12.10 9.85 7.67
C VAL A 296 10.60 9.99 7.45
N GLY A 297 9.77 9.54 8.39
CA GLY A 297 8.32 9.74 8.32
C GLY A 297 7.94 11.23 8.24
N ALA A 298 8.64 12.09 9.01
CA ALA A 298 8.43 13.54 8.94
C ALA A 298 8.88 14.15 7.61
N GLU A 299 9.95 13.66 7.00
CA GLU A 299 10.39 14.07 5.66
C GLU A 299 9.36 13.69 4.59
N VAL A 300 8.84 12.46 4.63
CA VAL A 300 7.78 12.00 3.71
C VAL A 300 6.52 12.87 3.88
N GLN A 301 6.11 13.16 5.12
CA GLN A 301 5.01 14.08 5.39
C GLN A 301 5.29 15.48 4.83
N HIS A 302 6.47 16.03 5.09
CA HIS A 302 6.83 17.38 4.67
C HIS A 302 6.80 17.53 3.14
N ILE A 303 7.40 16.60 2.40
CA ILE A 303 7.38 16.61 0.93
C ILE A 303 5.95 16.41 0.41
N SER A 304 5.19 15.51 1.04
CA SER A 304 3.82 15.22 0.62
C SER A 304 2.91 16.44 0.75
N PHE A 305 2.93 17.13 1.89
CA PHE A 305 2.10 18.31 2.12
C PHE A 305 2.67 19.60 1.51
N GLY A 306 4.00 19.74 1.47
CA GLY A 306 4.67 20.95 0.99
C GLY A 306 4.85 21.02 -0.53
N GLU A 307 5.03 19.88 -1.20
CA GLU A 307 5.38 19.84 -2.63
C GLU A 307 4.35 19.04 -3.44
N PHE A 308 4.02 17.81 -3.03
CA PHE A 308 3.19 16.91 -3.82
C PHE A 308 1.71 17.34 -3.87
N LEU A 309 1.07 17.54 -2.72
CA LEU A 309 -0.35 17.88 -2.65
C LEU A 309 -0.67 19.21 -3.36
N PRO A 310 0.11 20.31 -3.19
CA PRO A 310 -0.12 21.54 -3.96
C PRO A 310 0.07 21.35 -5.47
N ALA A 311 1.02 20.51 -5.90
CA ALA A 311 1.23 20.22 -7.32
C ALA A 311 0.08 19.41 -7.95
N VAL A 312 -0.55 18.52 -7.18
CA VAL A 312 -1.67 17.67 -7.65
C VAL A 312 -3.02 18.38 -7.54
N LEU A 313 -3.31 18.99 -6.40
CA LEU A 313 -4.62 19.59 -6.09
C LEU A 313 -4.71 21.05 -6.53
N GLY A 314 -3.57 21.72 -6.70
CA GLY A 314 -3.47 23.16 -6.87
C GLY A 314 -3.45 23.92 -5.54
N GLU A 315 -2.79 25.08 -5.56
CA GLU A 315 -2.58 25.94 -4.39
C GLU A 315 -3.87 26.36 -3.67
N SER A 316 -4.92 26.66 -4.43
CA SER A 316 -6.21 27.09 -3.88
C SER A 316 -6.92 25.96 -3.13
N VAL A 317 -6.91 24.74 -3.67
CA VAL A 317 -7.53 23.58 -3.02
C VAL A 317 -6.74 23.21 -1.76
N ALA A 318 -5.41 23.16 -1.85
CA ALA A 318 -4.56 22.92 -0.68
C ALA A 318 -4.80 23.93 0.45
N GLN A 319 -5.07 25.20 0.11
CA GLN A 319 -5.41 26.22 1.09
C GLN A 319 -6.81 26.05 1.68
N ILE A 320 -7.83 25.80 0.86
CA ILE A 320 -9.23 25.63 1.31
C ILE A 320 -9.35 24.49 2.32
N PHE A 321 -8.63 23.40 2.08
CA PHE A 321 -8.64 22.23 2.98
C PHE A 321 -7.58 22.29 4.08
N GLY A 322 -6.88 23.41 4.26
CA GLY A 322 -5.91 23.59 5.34
C GLY A 322 -4.69 22.65 5.26
N LEU A 323 -4.31 22.21 4.06
CA LEU A 323 -3.23 21.25 3.81
C LEU A 323 -1.84 21.89 3.74
N LYS A 324 -1.76 23.23 3.78
CA LYS A 324 -0.49 23.94 3.70
C LYS A 324 0.30 23.83 5.00
N LEU A 325 1.61 23.60 4.86
CA LEU A 325 2.52 23.60 6.00
C LEU A 325 2.58 24.99 6.65
N ALA A 326 2.66 25.00 7.98
CA ALA A 326 2.94 26.23 8.72
C ALA A 326 4.37 26.71 8.41
N SER A 327 4.54 28.01 8.20
CA SER A 327 5.86 28.61 7.96
C SER A 327 6.79 28.57 9.18
N SER A 328 6.24 28.36 10.38
CA SER A 328 6.97 28.24 11.63
C SER A 328 6.13 27.54 12.70
N GLY A 329 6.80 26.90 13.67
CA GLY A 329 6.14 26.24 14.81
C GLY A 329 5.60 24.85 14.49
N TYR A 330 4.71 24.36 15.36
CA TYR A 330 4.12 23.03 15.26
C TYR A 330 2.62 23.11 14.96
N TYR A 331 2.14 22.20 14.13
CA TYR A 331 0.70 21.94 14.00
C TYR A 331 0.15 21.43 15.34
N ARG A 332 -0.98 21.97 15.79
CA ARG A 332 -1.63 21.60 17.07
C ARG A 332 -3.07 21.10 16.90
N GLY A 333 -3.55 20.95 15.67
CA GLY A 333 -4.93 20.52 15.39
C GLY A 333 -5.09 19.01 15.30
N TYR A 334 -4.38 18.23 16.14
CA TYR A 334 -4.67 16.80 16.25
C TYR A 334 -6.03 16.65 16.94
N ASP A 335 -6.96 15.96 16.28
CA ASP A 335 -8.29 15.68 16.80
C ASP A 335 -8.45 14.14 16.96
N PRO A 336 -8.60 13.62 18.19
CA PRO A 336 -8.80 12.19 18.41
C PRO A 336 -10.17 11.68 17.92
N ALA A 337 -11.14 12.56 17.63
CA ALA A 337 -12.44 12.20 17.09
C ALA A 337 -12.43 11.95 15.58
N GLU A 338 -11.40 12.42 14.86
CA GLU A 338 -11.22 12.15 13.43
C GLU A 338 -10.76 10.71 13.18
N SER A 339 -11.28 10.10 12.11
CA SER A 339 -10.85 8.75 11.70
C SER A 339 -9.55 8.85 10.90
N SER A 340 -8.57 8.04 11.26
CA SER A 340 -7.30 7.94 10.54
C SER A 340 -7.31 6.87 9.44
N ASP A 341 -8.41 6.14 9.28
CA ASP A 341 -8.50 5.02 8.36
C ASP A 341 -8.65 5.48 6.91
N ILE A 342 -7.89 4.87 5.99
CA ILE A 342 -8.04 5.15 4.57
C ILE A 342 -9.42 4.69 4.07
N SER A 343 -10.05 5.54 3.24
CA SER A 343 -11.31 5.18 2.61
C SER A 343 -11.13 4.25 1.41
N ASN A 344 -12.13 3.40 1.18
CA ASN A 344 -12.13 2.44 0.07
C ASN A 344 -12.10 3.18 -1.29
N VAL A 345 -12.80 4.32 -1.41
CA VAL A 345 -12.78 5.14 -2.62
C VAL A 345 -11.40 5.76 -2.89
N PHE A 346 -10.66 6.14 -1.85
CA PHE A 346 -9.30 6.63 -1.98
C PHE A 346 -8.37 5.54 -2.52
N ALA A 347 -8.33 4.39 -1.84
CA ALA A 347 -7.42 3.28 -2.17
C ALA A 347 -7.72 2.60 -3.52
N ALA A 348 -9.01 2.45 -3.86
CA ALA A 348 -9.43 1.70 -5.04
C ALA A 348 -9.56 2.56 -6.31
N ALA A 349 -9.81 3.86 -6.18
CA ALA A 349 -10.16 4.71 -7.33
C ALA A 349 -9.42 6.06 -7.32
N ALA A 350 -9.68 6.92 -6.34
CA ALA A 350 -9.28 8.33 -6.41
C ALA A 350 -7.76 8.49 -6.52
N PHE A 351 -6.99 7.77 -5.71
CA PHE A 351 -5.52 7.88 -5.72
C PHE A 351 -4.86 7.06 -6.85
N ARG A 352 -5.66 6.31 -7.62
CA ARG A 352 -5.21 5.62 -8.85
C ARG A 352 -5.10 6.55 -10.05
N PHE A 353 -5.42 7.86 -9.91
CA PHE A 353 -5.18 8.85 -10.95
C PHE A 353 -3.72 8.82 -11.46
N GLY A 354 -2.77 8.44 -10.60
CA GLY A 354 -1.36 8.30 -10.96
C GLY A 354 -1.07 7.28 -12.07
N HIS A 355 -1.95 6.31 -12.32
CA HIS A 355 -1.80 5.41 -13.47
C HIS A 355 -1.86 6.16 -14.81
N SER A 356 -2.58 7.28 -14.89
CA SER A 356 -2.60 8.15 -16.08
C SER A 356 -1.32 8.97 -16.26
N MET A 357 -0.44 9.03 -15.25
CA MET A 357 0.83 9.75 -15.30
C MET A 357 2.02 8.86 -15.70
N VAL A 358 1.79 7.54 -15.90
CA VAL A 358 2.86 6.59 -16.24
C VAL A 358 3.21 6.74 -17.72
N PRO A 359 4.47 7.10 -18.07
CA PRO A 359 4.87 7.21 -19.47
C PRO A 359 5.02 5.82 -20.10
N ARG A 360 4.93 5.76 -21.44
CA ARG A 360 5.18 4.52 -22.20
C ARG A 360 6.59 3.97 -22.04
N SER A 361 7.58 4.81 -21.75
CA SER A 361 8.99 4.40 -21.62
C SER A 361 9.72 5.21 -20.55
N PHE A 362 10.65 4.54 -19.88
CA PHE A 362 11.56 5.16 -18.92
C PHE A 362 12.92 5.39 -19.57
N HIS A 363 13.36 6.65 -19.59
CA HIS A 363 14.66 7.04 -20.13
C HIS A 363 15.74 6.95 -19.05
N ARG A 364 16.91 6.44 -19.42
CA ARG A 364 18.10 6.42 -18.56
C ARG A 364 19.08 7.47 -19.04
N TYR A 365 19.77 8.11 -18.11
CA TYR A 365 20.75 9.15 -18.41
C TYR A 365 22.07 8.86 -17.73
N ASP A 366 23.18 9.23 -18.38
CA ASP A 366 24.50 9.18 -17.76
C ASP A 366 24.72 10.34 -16.77
N LYS A 367 25.89 10.38 -16.15
CA LYS A 367 26.28 11.45 -15.20
C LYS A 367 26.28 12.87 -15.81
N ASN A 368 26.28 12.98 -17.14
CA ASN A 368 26.26 14.24 -17.88
C ASN A 368 24.87 14.55 -18.46
N HIS A 369 23.82 13.85 -18.00
CA HIS A 369 22.44 13.96 -18.50
C HIS A 369 22.29 13.65 -20.00
N ARG A 370 23.16 12.78 -20.55
CA ARG A 370 23.00 12.29 -21.92
C ARG A 370 22.15 11.03 -21.90
N LEU A 371 21.19 10.95 -22.83
CA LEU A 371 20.31 9.81 -22.96
C LEU A 371 21.13 8.55 -23.25
N LEU A 372 21.00 7.55 -22.40
CA LEU A 372 21.50 6.21 -22.65
C LEU A 372 20.48 5.51 -23.56
N LEU A 373 20.85 5.32 -24.83
CA LEU A 373 20.02 4.54 -25.75
C LEU A 373 19.88 3.12 -25.21
N ASN A 374 18.64 2.64 -25.14
CA ASN A 374 18.40 1.24 -24.82
C ASN A 374 19.04 0.40 -25.94
N VAL A 375 20.08 -0.36 -25.59
CA VAL A 375 20.53 -1.46 -26.44
C VAL A 375 19.37 -2.46 -26.45
N GLU A 376 18.76 -2.68 -27.61
CA GLU A 376 17.81 -3.77 -27.79
C GLU A 376 18.46 -5.08 -27.36
N GLY A 377 17.77 -5.84 -26.49
CA GLY A 377 18.20 -7.17 -26.08
C GLY A 377 18.53 -7.31 -24.60
N VAL A 378 17.51 -7.27 -23.75
CA VAL A 378 17.36 -8.16 -22.58
C VAL A 378 15.90 -8.53 -22.45
#